data_AF-A0A961Y5B7-F1
#
_entry.id   AF-A0A961Y5B7-F1
#
_cell.length_a   1.000
_cell.length_b   1.000
_cell.length_c   1.000
_cell.angle_alpha   90.00
_cell.angle_beta   90.00
_cell.angle_gamma   90.00
#
_symmetry.space_group_name_H-M   'P 1'
#
loop_
_entity.id
_entity.type
_entity.pdbx_description
1 polymer ?
#
loop_
_entity_poly.entity_id
_entity_poly.type
_entity_poly.pdbx_seq_one_letter_code
_entity_poly.pdbx_strand_id
1 'polypeptide(L)'
;LKDPAGKRAGWLAYGYDDKLNGFNANIIGYPGDKPQGTMWRASCPIDPNFIAPDLFEMDCDTYPGSSGSSMYAYYKSKNDRVVYGINVASGSSHNYGLRITGPYFNWLQSFMK
;
A
#
# COMPACT_ATOMS: atom_id res chain seq x y z
N LEU A 1 -0.87 17.88 -16.44
CA LEU A 1 -1.92 17.10 -17.15
C LEU A 1 -3.22 17.88 -17.09
N LYS A 2 -4.00 17.96 -18.19
CA LYS A 2 -5.32 18.63 -18.17
C LYS A 2 -6.38 17.82 -17.42
N ASP A 3 -6.23 16.49 -17.39
CA ASP A 3 -7.13 15.55 -16.72
C ASP A 3 -6.41 14.72 -15.64
N PRO A 4 -7.11 14.24 -14.60
CA PRO A 4 -6.56 13.29 -13.64
C PRO A 4 -5.98 12.06 -14.34
N ALA A 5 -4.79 11.61 -13.92
CA ALA A 5 -4.12 10.46 -14.53
C ALA A 5 -4.99 9.19 -14.54
N GLY A 6 -5.81 9.01 -13.49
CA GLY A 6 -6.72 7.88 -13.37
C GLY A 6 -7.78 7.80 -14.47
N LYS A 7 -8.15 8.90 -15.14
CA LYS A 7 -9.09 8.83 -16.28
C LYS A 7 -8.53 8.01 -17.45
N ARG A 8 -7.20 7.88 -17.55
CA ARG A 8 -6.52 7.10 -18.59
C ARG A 8 -6.03 5.75 -18.08
N ALA A 9 -5.46 5.74 -16.87
CA ALA A 9 -4.84 4.54 -16.30
C ALA A 9 -5.79 3.66 -15.46
N GLY A 10 -6.96 4.20 -15.09
CA GLY A 10 -7.81 3.65 -14.04
C GLY A 10 -7.36 4.09 -12.65
N TRP A 11 -8.18 3.78 -11.64
CA TRP A 11 -7.87 3.97 -10.23
C TRP A 11 -7.76 2.59 -9.57
N LEU A 12 -6.75 2.43 -8.72
CA LEU A 12 -6.61 1.22 -7.92
C LEU A 12 -7.61 1.28 -6.75
N ALA A 13 -8.32 0.19 -6.50
CA ALA A 13 -9.24 0.12 -5.37
C ALA A 13 -8.46 0.14 -4.04
N TYR A 14 -9.08 0.72 -3.02
CA TYR A 14 -8.60 0.68 -1.64
C TYR A 14 -9.72 0.17 -0.74
N GLY A 15 -9.35 -0.40 0.40
CA GLY A 15 -10.31 -0.96 1.33
C GLY A 15 -9.71 -1.18 2.70
N TYR A 16 -10.57 -1.61 3.62
CA TYR A 16 -10.19 -2.08 4.93
C TYR A 16 -10.77 -3.49 5.14
N ASP A 17 -10.10 -4.27 5.97
CA ASP A 17 -10.60 -5.55 6.47
C ASP A 17 -10.17 -5.69 7.93
N ASP A 18 -11.13 -5.67 8.84
CA ASP A 18 -10.88 -5.81 10.27
C ASP A 18 -10.43 -7.24 10.64
N LYS A 19 -10.69 -8.21 9.76
CA LYS A 19 -10.33 -9.62 9.91
C LYS A 19 -9.13 -10.01 9.05
N LEU A 20 -8.38 -9.03 8.54
CA LEU A 20 -7.20 -9.27 7.73
C LEU A 20 -6.20 -10.13 8.51
N ASN A 21 -5.94 -11.34 8.02
CA ASN A 21 -5.06 -12.31 8.67
C ASN A 21 -3.84 -12.57 7.78
N GLY A 22 -3.08 -11.51 7.54
CA GLY A 22 -1.93 -11.52 6.63
C GLY A 22 -2.32 -11.51 5.15
N PHE A 23 -1.37 -11.11 4.30
CA PHE A 23 -1.49 -11.13 2.85
C PHE A 23 -0.12 -10.98 2.21
N ASN A 24 0.04 -11.37 0.94
CA ASN A 24 1.23 -11.02 0.18
C ASN A 24 1.09 -9.60 -0.36
N ALA A 25 1.77 -8.64 0.27
CA ALA A 25 1.78 -7.25 -0.13
C ALA A 25 2.59 -7.04 -1.40
N ASN A 26 2.10 -6.13 -2.23
CA ASN A 26 2.79 -5.61 -3.39
C ASN A 26 2.99 -4.12 -3.17
N ILE A 27 4.24 -3.71 -3.00
CA ILE A 27 4.62 -2.31 -2.82
C ILE A 27 5.01 -1.74 -4.17
N ILE A 28 4.25 -0.75 -4.66
CA ILE A 28 4.55 -0.04 -5.91
C ILE A 28 4.92 1.40 -5.60
N GLY A 29 6.11 1.80 -6.01
CA GLY A 29 6.68 3.09 -5.65
C GLY A 29 7.85 3.53 -6.53
N TYR A 30 8.55 4.55 -6.07
CA TYR A 30 9.70 5.18 -6.74
C TYR A 30 10.92 5.21 -5.80
N PRO A 31 11.51 4.05 -5.47
CA PRO A 31 12.62 3.97 -4.55
C PRO A 31 13.88 4.66 -5.12
N GLY A 32 14.59 5.41 -4.27
CA GLY A 32 15.71 6.28 -4.68
C GLY A 32 17.03 5.58 -4.97
N ASP A 33 17.16 4.30 -4.64
CA ASP A 33 18.29 3.44 -5.01
C ASP A 33 18.16 2.86 -6.44
N LYS A 34 17.06 3.18 -7.13
CA LYS A 34 16.82 2.83 -8.54
C LYS A 34 16.96 4.07 -9.43
N PRO A 35 17.03 3.92 -10.77
CA PRO A 35 17.15 5.07 -11.66
C PRO A 35 16.04 6.10 -11.41
N GLN A 36 16.41 7.37 -11.41
CA GLN A 36 15.52 8.46 -11.03
C GLN A 36 14.20 8.43 -11.83
N GLY A 37 13.07 8.53 -11.12
CA GLY A 37 11.74 8.59 -11.72
C GLY A 37 11.21 7.26 -12.27
N THR A 38 11.85 6.13 -11.95
CA THR A 38 11.38 4.80 -12.37
C THR A 38 10.51 4.15 -11.30
N MET A 39 9.43 3.50 -11.74
CA MET A 39 8.51 2.78 -10.86
C MET A 39 9.00 1.34 -10.67
N TRP A 40 8.98 0.86 -9.42
CA TRP A 40 9.40 -0.50 -9.06
C TRP A 40 8.37 -1.19 -8.19
N ARG A 41 8.41 -2.52 -8.22
CA ARG A 41 7.60 -3.40 -7.37
C ARG A 41 8.49 -4.19 -6.42
N ALA A 42 8.18 -4.14 -5.14
CA ALA A 42 8.60 -5.12 -4.15
C ALA A 42 7.40 -6.00 -3.75
N SER A 43 7.64 -7.24 -3.34
CA SER A 43 6.62 -8.14 -2.83
C SER A 43 7.13 -8.85 -1.58
N CYS A 44 6.34 -8.86 -0.52
CA CYS A 44 6.65 -9.60 0.69
C CYS A 44 5.37 -10.07 1.41
N PRO A 45 5.44 -11.13 2.23
CA PRO A 45 4.36 -11.49 3.12
C PRO A 45 4.22 -10.46 4.25
N ILE A 46 2.99 -10.08 4.56
CA ILE A 46 2.63 -9.40 5.81
C ILE A 46 2.19 -10.48 6.78
N ASP A 47 2.98 -10.69 7.82
CA ASP A 47 2.68 -11.65 8.89
C ASP A 47 1.50 -11.14 9.73
N PRO A 48 0.49 -11.98 10.03
CA PRO A 48 -0.60 -11.62 10.94
C PRO A 48 -0.14 -11.07 12.29
N ASN A 49 1.00 -11.54 12.82
CA ASN A 49 1.57 -11.10 14.10
C ASN A 49 2.11 -9.66 14.04
N PHE A 50 2.31 -9.12 12.84
CA PHE A 50 2.81 -7.77 12.60
C PHE A 50 1.71 -6.83 12.05
N ILE A 51 0.44 -7.23 12.19
CA ILE A 51 -0.72 -6.38 11.91
C ILE A 51 -1.17 -5.73 13.22
N ALA A 52 -0.76 -4.49 13.44
CA ALA A 52 -1.24 -3.66 14.53
C ALA A 52 -2.55 -2.94 14.14
N PRO A 53 -3.24 -2.27 15.09
CA PRO A 53 -4.49 -1.57 14.82
C PRO A 53 -4.40 -0.56 13.66
N ASP A 54 -3.36 0.28 13.67
CA ASP A 54 -3.22 1.39 12.71
C ASP A 54 -2.06 1.23 11.73
N LEU A 55 -1.26 0.17 11.86
CA LEU A 55 -0.03 -0.01 11.09
C LEU A 55 0.28 -1.48 10.78
N PHE A 56 0.96 -1.68 9.67
CA PHE A 56 1.67 -2.91 9.33
C PHE A 56 3.14 -2.70 9.66
N GLU A 57 3.69 -3.58 10.50
CA GLU A 57 5.13 -3.76 10.59
C GLU A 57 5.51 -4.80 9.52
N MET A 58 6.53 -4.52 8.71
CA MET A 58 6.81 -5.35 7.54
C MET A 58 8.30 -5.40 7.20
N ASP A 59 8.71 -6.54 6.66
CA ASP A 59 10.07 -6.76 6.15
C ASP A 59 10.15 -6.58 4.63
N CYS A 60 9.14 -5.93 4.03
CA CYS A 60 9.17 -5.59 2.61
C CYS A 60 10.36 -4.66 2.31
N ASP A 61 11.05 -4.94 1.21
CA ASP A 61 12.13 -4.07 0.73
C ASP A 61 11.57 -2.70 0.33
N THR A 62 12.09 -1.65 0.95
CA THR A 62 11.76 -0.26 0.68
C THR A 62 13.02 0.58 0.84
N TYR A 63 13.05 1.74 0.18
CA TYR A 63 14.17 2.67 0.24
C TYR A 63 13.65 4.13 0.30
N PRO A 64 14.40 5.10 0.84
CA PRO A 64 14.09 6.53 0.67
C PRO A 64 13.60 6.87 -0.74
N GLY A 65 12.45 7.54 -0.85
CA GLY A 65 11.70 7.70 -2.11
C GLY A 65 10.46 6.79 -2.21
N SER A 66 10.39 5.73 -1.41
CA SER A 66 9.22 4.85 -1.33
C SER A 66 8.08 5.40 -0.45
N SER A 67 8.23 6.58 0.13
CA SER A 67 7.17 7.22 0.94
C SER A 67 5.91 7.42 0.09
N GLY A 68 4.76 7.01 0.61
CA GLY A 68 3.46 7.06 -0.09
C GLY A 68 3.20 5.91 -1.06
N SER A 69 4.12 4.93 -1.17
CA SER A 69 3.93 3.77 -2.03
C SER A 69 2.72 2.93 -1.60
N SER A 70 1.93 2.48 -2.58
CA SER A 70 0.75 1.65 -2.30
C SER A 70 1.16 0.25 -1.85
N MET A 71 0.50 -0.30 -0.84
CA MET A 71 0.63 -1.70 -0.42
C MET A 71 -0.68 -2.44 -0.74
N TYR A 72 -0.71 -3.19 -1.84
CA TYR A 72 -1.93 -3.89 -2.27
C TYR A 72 -1.84 -5.41 -2.17
N ALA A 73 -2.98 -6.03 -1.81
CA ALA A 73 -3.22 -7.45 -1.98
C ALA A 73 -3.75 -7.74 -3.38
N TYR A 74 -3.33 -8.85 -3.99
CA TYR A 74 -3.86 -9.32 -5.28
C TYR A 74 -4.69 -10.58 -5.10
N TYR A 75 -5.98 -10.49 -5.37
CA TYR A 75 -6.93 -11.59 -5.28
C TYR A 75 -7.10 -12.24 -6.66
N LYS A 76 -6.23 -13.20 -6.97
CA LYS A 76 -6.14 -13.85 -8.29
C LYS A 76 -7.47 -14.41 -8.80
N SER A 77 -8.32 -14.95 -7.93
CA SER A 77 -9.61 -15.55 -8.32
C SER A 77 -10.59 -14.54 -8.93
N LYS A 78 -10.50 -13.27 -8.52
CA LYS A 78 -11.35 -12.17 -9.02
C LYS A 78 -10.60 -11.20 -9.92
N ASN A 79 -9.28 -11.38 -10.07
CA ASN A 79 -8.37 -10.41 -10.68
C ASN A 79 -8.44 -9.02 -10.01
N ASP A 80 -8.73 -8.99 -8.71
CA ASP A 80 -8.90 -7.74 -7.93
C ASP A 80 -7.59 -7.34 -7.24
N ARG A 81 -7.37 -6.03 -7.14
CA ARG A 81 -6.27 -5.44 -6.39
C ARG A 81 -6.83 -4.45 -5.39
N VAL A 82 -6.54 -4.65 -4.11
CA VAL A 82 -7.03 -3.78 -3.03
C VAL A 82 -5.85 -3.26 -2.24
N VAL A 83 -5.70 -1.94 -2.19
CA VAL A 83 -4.75 -1.27 -1.31
C VAL A 83 -5.29 -1.35 0.11
N TYR A 84 -4.51 -1.95 1.00
CA TYR A 84 -4.81 -2.02 2.44
C TYR A 84 -3.90 -1.13 3.26
N GLY A 85 -2.76 -0.69 2.70
CA GLY A 85 -1.86 0.19 3.41
C GLY A 85 -1.03 1.07 2.50
N ILE A 86 -0.38 2.05 3.12
CA ILE A 86 0.47 3.05 2.47
C ILE A 86 1.83 3.00 3.16
N ASN A 87 2.92 2.81 2.44
CA ASN A 87 4.26 2.83 3.01
C ASN A 87 4.59 4.24 3.53
N VAL A 88 4.87 4.39 4.82
CA VAL A 88 5.03 5.71 5.46
C VAL A 88 6.37 5.90 6.14
N ALA A 89 7.02 4.84 6.62
CA ALA A 89 8.27 4.97 7.36
C ALA A 89 9.13 3.70 7.27
N SER A 90 10.40 3.88 7.63
CA SER A 90 11.38 2.80 7.78
C SER A 90 12.03 2.93 9.16
N GLY A 91 12.13 1.82 9.88
CA GLY A 91 12.84 1.70 11.16
C GLY A 91 14.16 0.96 11.01
N SER A 92 14.84 0.72 12.13
CA SER A 92 16.09 -0.04 12.16
C SER A 92 15.91 -1.55 11.95
N SER A 93 14.73 -2.09 12.29
CA SER A 93 14.41 -3.53 12.15
C SER A 93 13.29 -3.82 11.16
N HIS A 94 12.28 -2.93 11.05
CA HIS A 94 11.12 -3.13 10.18
C HIS A 94 10.78 -1.85 9.41
N ASN A 95 10.11 -2.02 8.28
CA ASN A 95 9.41 -0.95 7.57
C ASN A 95 7.95 -0.86 8.03
N TYR A 96 7.32 0.29 7.80
CA TYR A 96 5.99 0.59 8.32
C TYR A 96 5.03 1.07 7.24
N GLY A 97 3.89 0.40 7.18
CA GLY A 97 2.74 0.81 6.38
C GLY A 97 1.63 1.34 7.26
N LEU A 98 1.08 2.52 6.95
CA LEU A 98 -0.17 2.97 7.55
C LEU A 98 -1.30 2.06 7.05
N ARG A 99 -2.03 1.42 7.96
CA ARG A 99 -3.16 0.56 7.62
C ARG A 99 -4.40 1.41 7.34
N ILE A 100 -5.12 1.11 6.26
CA ILE A 100 -6.43 1.69 6.00
C ILE A 100 -7.43 0.95 6.89
N THR A 101 -7.78 1.57 8.00
CA THR A 101 -8.81 1.10 8.94
C THR A 101 -10.20 1.56 8.50
N GLY A 102 -11.27 1.04 9.10
CA GLY A 102 -12.64 1.51 8.86
C GLY A 102 -12.81 3.03 8.99
N PRO A 103 -12.31 3.67 10.07
CA PRO A 103 -12.31 5.12 10.21
C PRO A 103 -11.59 5.84 9.07
N TYR A 104 -10.39 5.39 8.68
CA TYR A 104 -9.66 6.01 7.56
C TYR A 104 -10.34 5.79 6.23
N PHE A 105 -10.92 4.62 5.99
CA PHE A 105 -11.71 4.35 4.79
C PHE A 105 -12.89 5.33 4.69
N ASN A 106 -13.68 5.48 5.77
CA ASN A 106 -14.81 6.41 5.79
C ASN A 106 -14.38 7.86 5.58
N TRP A 107 -13.26 8.25 6.19
CA TRP A 107 -12.67 9.57 5.97
C TRP A 107 -12.24 9.76 4.50
N LEU A 108 -11.58 8.78 3.88
CA LEU A 108 -11.22 8.83 2.45
C LEU A 108 -12.47 8.94 1.54
N GLN A 109 -13.52 8.17 1.83
CA GLN A 109 -14.78 8.23 1.08
C GLN A 109 -15.43 9.62 1.16
N SER A 110 -15.23 10.38 2.24
CA SER A 110 -15.78 11.74 2.35
C SER A 110 -15.22 12.74 1.32
N PHE A 111 -14.06 12.44 0.73
CA PHE A 111 -13.48 13.24 -0.36
C PHE A 111 -13.91 12.79 -1.75
N MET A 112 -14.44 11.57 -1.87
CA MET A 112 -14.88 10.99 -3.14
C MET A 112 -16.30 11.49 -3.43
N LYS A 113 -16.40 12.55 -4.23
CA LYS A 113 -17.67 13.11 -4.73
C LYS A 113 -18.01 12.58 -6.11
#